data_AF-A0A480AVX8-F1
#
_entry.id   AF-A0A480AVX8-F1
#
_cell.length_a   1.000
_cell.length_b   1.000
_cell.length_c   1.000
_cell.angle_alpha   90.00
_cell.angle_beta   90.00
_cell.angle_gamma   90.00
#
_symmetry.space_group_name_H-M   'P 1'
#
loop_
_entity.id
_entity.type
_entity.pdbx_description
1 polymer ?
#
loop_
_entity_poly.entity_id
_entity_poly.type
_entity_poly.pdbx_seq_one_letter_code
_entity_poly.pdbx_strand_id
1 'polypeptide(L)'
;MVTGVADGDTLYANVDGHSIRIRLAQIDAPEKAQAFGRRSEQSLRELVGKKQVELTWKSLDRYGRPIAQVAVDGLDVNAEQVRRGFAWVFRRHSRDTALIAVEVRAKAAGLGLWADPHPIAPWEWRAGPRE
;
A
#
# COMPACT_ATOMS: atom_id res chain seq x y z
N MET A 1 16.72 -4.17 4.59
CA MET A 1 15.89 -4.68 5.73
C MET A 1 14.82 -3.66 6.08
N VAL A 2 13.59 -4.06 6.36
CA VAL A 2 12.55 -3.11 6.80
C VAL A 2 12.78 -2.66 8.24
N THR A 3 12.80 -1.35 8.45
CA THR A 3 13.02 -0.71 9.76
C THR A 3 11.74 -0.13 10.37
N GLY A 4 10.71 0.09 9.56
CA GLY A 4 9.42 0.56 10.03
C GLY A 4 8.37 0.64 8.93
N VAL A 5 7.13 0.90 9.34
CA VAL A 5 5.99 1.13 8.45
C VAL A 5 5.36 2.46 8.82
N ALA A 6 5.26 3.35 7.83
CA ALA A 6 4.67 4.66 8.00
C ALA A 6 3.15 4.54 8.03
N ASP A 7 2.54 3.96 7.00
CA ASP A 7 1.10 3.82 6.79
C ASP A 7 0.83 2.56 5.93
N GLY A 8 -0.34 2.44 5.31
CA GLY A 8 -0.75 1.25 4.56
C GLY A 8 -0.07 1.00 3.22
N ASP A 9 0.67 1.98 2.69
CA ASP A 9 1.40 1.85 1.42
C ASP A 9 2.81 2.44 1.47
N THR A 10 3.30 2.83 2.66
CA THR A 10 4.61 3.44 2.82
C THR A 10 5.39 2.77 3.94
N LEU A 11 6.61 2.34 3.64
CA LEU A 11 7.54 1.71 4.59
C LEU A 11 8.90 2.39 4.62
N TYR A 12 9.68 2.09 5.65
CA TYR A 12 11.08 2.46 5.79
C TYR A 12 11.95 1.22 5.66
N ALA A 13 13.00 1.28 4.85
CA ALA A 13 13.98 0.22 4.73
C ALA A 13 15.39 0.78 4.85
N ASN A 14 16.27 0.02 5.48
CA ASN A 14 17.71 0.25 5.40
C ASN A 14 18.25 -0.42 4.13
N VAL A 15 18.88 0.37 3.26
CA VAL A 15 19.59 -0.04 2.05
C VAL A 15 20.98 0.59 2.12
N ASP A 16 22.03 -0.24 2.08
CA ASP A 16 23.43 0.19 2.14
C ASP A 16 23.74 1.16 3.29
N GLY A 17 23.14 0.95 4.47
CA GLY A 17 23.33 1.80 5.64
C GLY A 17 22.43 3.04 5.68
N HIS A 18 21.68 3.34 4.62
CA HIS A 18 20.79 4.49 4.54
C HIS A 18 19.33 4.09 4.77
N SER A 19 18.64 4.82 5.65
CA SER A 19 17.19 4.66 5.83
C SER A 19 16.45 5.39 4.71
N ILE A 20 15.74 4.65 3.87
CA ILE A 20 14.95 5.19 2.76
C ILE A 20 13.45 4.98 3.04
N ARG A 21 12.65 5.99 2.70
CA ARG A 21 11.18 5.94 2.77
C ARG A 21 10.62 5.56 1.41
N ILE A 22 10.01 4.39 1.31
CA ILE A 22 9.54 3.80 0.05
C ILE A 22 8.02 3.80 0.03
N ARG A 23 7.43 4.21 -1.10
CA ARG A 23 6.01 4.05 -1.39
C ARG A 23 5.80 2.81 -2.26
N LEU A 24 4.80 2.01 -1.92
CA LEU A 24 4.42 0.83 -2.68
C LEU A 24 3.84 1.26 -4.03
N ALA A 25 4.37 0.67 -5.10
CA ALA A 25 3.92 0.88 -6.46
C ALA A 25 2.46 0.42 -6.66
N GLN A 26 1.78 1.08 -7.59
CA GLN A 26 0.47 0.71 -8.14
C GLN A 26 -0.71 0.71 -7.15
N ILE A 27 -0.48 0.98 -5.88
CA ILE A 27 -1.51 1.02 -4.85
C ILE A 27 -1.59 2.38 -4.14
N ASP A 28 -2.73 2.64 -3.52
CA ASP A 28 -2.95 3.77 -2.62
C ASP A 28 -3.73 3.26 -1.40
N ALA A 29 -3.16 3.41 -0.21
CA ALA A 29 -3.80 2.96 1.02
C ALA A 29 -4.53 4.11 1.74
N PRO A 30 -5.55 3.83 2.57
CA PRO A 30 -6.19 4.85 3.38
C PRO A 30 -5.19 5.59 4.27
N GLU A 31 -5.33 6.91 4.34
CA GLU A 31 -4.50 7.76 5.21
C GLU A 31 -4.73 7.39 6.68
N LYS A 32 -3.76 7.63 7.57
CA LYS A 32 -3.88 7.22 8.99
C LYS A 32 -5.15 7.67 9.70
N ALA A 33 -5.59 8.90 9.39
CA ALA A 33 -6.79 9.51 9.96
C ALA A 33 -8.08 9.10 9.23
N GLN A 34 -7.96 8.49 8.05
CA GLN A 34 -9.07 7.96 7.30
C GLN A 34 -9.55 6.63 7.91
N ALA A 35 -10.81 6.30 7.70
CA ALA A 35 -11.35 4.97 8.01
C ALA A 35 -10.42 3.88 7.45
N PHE A 36 -10.18 2.84 8.25
CA PHE A 36 -9.27 1.72 7.96
C PHE A 36 -7.77 2.05 7.84
N GLY A 37 -7.33 3.32 7.93
CA GLY A 37 -5.92 3.70 7.82
C GLY A 37 -5.01 2.97 8.80
N ARG A 38 -5.39 2.92 10.08
CA ARG A 38 -4.65 2.19 11.12
C ARG A 38 -4.60 0.67 10.89
N ARG A 39 -5.69 0.09 10.38
CA ARG A 39 -5.75 -1.35 10.06
C ARG A 39 -4.91 -1.68 8.83
N SER A 40 -4.89 -0.79 7.84
CA SER A 40 -4.02 -0.93 6.67
C SER A 40 -2.54 -0.85 7.04
N GLU A 41 -2.15 0.09 7.90
CA GLU A 41 -0.79 0.19 8.44
C GLU A 41 -0.41 -1.10 9.19
N GLN A 42 -1.32 -1.63 10.00
CA GLN A 42 -1.10 -2.90 10.72
C GLN A 42 -0.92 -4.09 9.77
N SER A 43 -1.78 -4.21 8.75
CA SER A 43 -1.65 -5.26 7.73
C SER A 43 -0.29 -5.19 7.03
N LEU A 44 0.16 -4.00 6.62
CA LEU A 44 1.48 -3.85 6.00
C LEU A 44 2.60 -4.25 6.98
N ARG A 45 2.51 -3.88 8.26
CA ARG A 45 3.48 -4.31 9.29
C ARG A 45 3.58 -5.82 9.44
N GLU A 46 2.44 -6.51 9.41
CA GLU A 46 2.40 -7.97 9.50
C GLU A 46 3.07 -8.63 8.29
N LEU A 47 2.88 -8.06 7.09
CA LEU A 47 3.49 -8.59 5.86
C LEU A 47 5.01 -8.46 5.84
N VAL A 48 5.53 -7.33 6.28
CA VAL A 48 6.96 -7.01 6.17
C VAL A 48 7.77 -7.31 7.44
N GLY A 49 7.12 -7.76 8.50
CA GLY A 49 7.59 -7.77 9.90
C GLY A 49 9.08 -8.04 10.11
N LYS A 50 9.90 -6.98 10.23
CA LYS A 50 11.38 -7.02 10.39
C LYS A 50 12.11 -7.99 9.43
N LYS A 51 11.51 -8.30 8.28
CA LYS A 51 12.10 -9.20 7.28
C LYS A 51 12.99 -8.45 6.31
N GLN A 52 13.82 -9.20 5.60
CA GLN A 52 14.45 -8.70 4.38
C GLN A 52 13.38 -8.56 3.30
N VAL A 53 13.49 -7.49 2.53
CA VAL A 53 12.58 -7.20 1.42
C VAL A 53 13.40 -7.11 0.14
N GLU A 54 12.82 -7.64 -0.92
CA GLU A 54 13.28 -7.39 -2.28
C GLU A 54 12.52 -6.17 -2.81
N LEU A 55 13.29 -5.20 -3.31
CA LEU A 55 12.75 -3.95 -3.83
C LEU A 55 12.98 -3.90 -5.34
N THR A 56 11.89 -3.88 -6.11
CA THR A 56 11.97 -3.58 -7.54
C THR A 56 11.60 -2.13 -7.75
N TRP A 57 12.60 -1.28 -7.97
CA TRP A 57 12.40 0.14 -8.22
C TRP A 57 11.59 0.37 -9.51
N LYS A 58 10.65 1.33 -9.48
CA LYS A 58 9.82 1.71 -10.62
C LYS A 58 10.04 3.15 -11.04
N SER A 59 10.02 4.08 -10.09
CA SER A 59 10.18 5.51 -10.34
C SER A 59 10.39 6.29 -9.04
N LEU A 60 10.44 7.62 -9.13
CA LEU A 60 10.34 8.52 -7.98
C LEU A 60 8.99 9.25 -8.03
N ASP A 61 8.42 9.49 -6.86
CA ASP A 61 7.30 10.42 -6.75
C ASP A 61 7.76 11.88 -6.83
N ARG A 62 6.81 12.82 -6.86
CA ARG A 62 7.09 14.27 -6.95
C ARG A 62 7.90 14.85 -5.79
N TYR A 63 8.03 14.11 -4.69
CA TYR A 63 8.80 14.51 -3.51
C TYR A 63 10.15 13.78 -3.43
N GLY A 64 10.53 13.05 -4.48
CA GLY A 64 11.76 12.28 -4.53
C GLY A 64 11.73 10.98 -3.74
N ARG A 65 10.55 10.47 -3.34
CA ARG A 65 10.44 9.17 -2.67
C ARG A 65 10.44 8.04 -3.71
N PRO A 66 11.23 6.97 -3.51
CA PRO A 66 11.14 5.77 -4.34
C PRO A 66 9.74 5.17 -4.34
N ILE A 67 9.24 4.89 -5.55
CA ILE A 67 8.08 4.04 -5.81
C ILE A 67 8.62 2.66 -6.22
N ALA A 68 8.25 1.62 -5.49
CA ALA A 68 8.79 0.27 -5.71
C ALA A 68 7.75 -0.84 -5.52
N GLN A 69 7.95 -1.95 -6.23
CA GLN A 69 7.36 -3.22 -5.83
C GLN A 69 8.15 -3.76 -4.65
N VAL A 70 7.44 -4.27 -3.63
CA VAL A 70 8.06 -4.87 -2.45
C VAL A 70 7.67 -6.33 -2.40
N ALA A 71 8.66 -7.22 -2.28
CA ALA A 71 8.44 -8.63 -2.04
C ALA A 71 9.13 -9.11 -0.75
N VAL A 72 8.51 -10.07 -0.07
CA VAL A 72 9.01 -10.69 1.17
C VAL A 72 8.86 -12.20 1.01
N ASP A 73 9.97 -12.95 1.08
CA ASP A 73 9.94 -14.42 0.93
C ASP A 73 9.17 -14.89 -0.33
N GLY A 74 9.30 -14.14 -1.43
CA GLY A 74 8.58 -14.37 -2.70
C GLY A 74 7.11 -13.89 -2.74
N LEU A 75 6.57 -13.38 -1.63
CA LEU A 75 5.24 -12.78 -1.57
C LEU A 75 5.27 -11.32 -2.02
N ASP A 76 4.47 -10.98 -3.02
CA ASP A 76 4.23 -9.60 -3.44
C ASP A 76 3.39 -8.85 -2.39
N VAL A 77 4.03 -7.96 -1.63
CA VAL A 77 3.41 -7.20 -0.54
C VAL A 77 2.37 -6.21 -1.05
N ASN A 78 2.60 -5.61 -2.22
CA ASN A 78 1.67 -4.64 -2.79
C ASN A 78 0.36 -5.32 -3.20
N ALA A 79 0.47 -6.45 -3.91
CA ALA A 79 -0.68 -7.24 -4.32
C ALA A 79 -1.42 -7.82 -3.11
N GLU A 80 -0.67 -8.26 -2.10
CA GLU A 80 -1.23 -8.80 -0.87
C GLU A 80 -2.00 -7.75 -0.05
N GLN A 81 -1.52 -6.50 -0.01
CA GLN A 81 -2.26 -5.38 0.59
C GLN A 81 -3.64 -5.17 -0.06
N VAL A 82 -3.71 -5.27 -1.39
CA VAL A 82 -4.98 -5.20 -2.14
C VAL A 82 -5.83 -6.43 -1.87
N ARG A 83 -5.22 -7.63 -1.86
CA ARG A 83 -5.92 -8.90 -1.61
C ARG A 83 -6.59 -8.93 -0.24
N ARG A 84 -5.94 -8.37 0.78
CA ARG A 84 -6.49 -8.23 2.14
C ARG A 84 -7.55 -7.13 2.26
N GLY A 85 -7.77 -6.35 1.20
CA GLY A 85 -8.73 -5.25 1.19
C GLY A 85 -8.25 -4.02 1.96
N PHE A 86 -6.94 -3.78 2.04
CA PHE A 86 -6.38 -2.65 2.76
C PHE A 86 -5.72 -1.60 1.86
N ALA A 87 -5.73 -1.80 0.54
CA ALA A 87 -5.30 -0.77 -0.40
C ALA A 87 -6.18 -0.79 -1.65
N TRP A 88 -6.29 0.38 -2.27
CA TRP A 88 -6.89 0.58 -3.58
C TRP A 88 -5.85 0.39 -4.68
N VAL A 89 -6.27 -0.11 -5.83
CA VAL A 89 -5.42 -0.10 -7.02
C VAL A 89 -5.42 1.30 -7.61
N PHE A 90 -4.24 1.92 -7.73
CA PHE A 90 -4.11 3.26 -8.26
C PHE A 90 -4.13 3.24 -9.79
N ARG A 91 -5.34 3.14 -10.35
CA ARG A 91 -5.61 2.96 -11.79
C ARG A 91 -4.99 4.03 -12.70
N ARG A 92 -4.72 5.23 -12.17
CA ARG A 92 -4.03 6.29 -12.93
C ARG A 92 -2.59 5.91 -13.30
N HIS A 93 -1.96 5.02 -12.54
CA HIS A 93 -0.57 4.59 -12.75
C HIS A 93 -0.42 3.07 -12.90
N SER A 94 -1.51 2.29 -12.80
CA SER A 94 -1.49 0.85 -13.00
C SER A 94 -2.48 0.41 -14.07
N ARG A 95 -1.97 -0.29 -15.09
CA ARG A 95 -2.75 -1.05 -16.07
C ARG A 95 -2.70 -2.56 -15.80
N ASP A 96 -2.26 -2.94 -14.60
CA ASP A 96 -2.12 -4.34 -14.22
C ASP A 96 -3.51 -4.96 -14.00
N THR A 97 -3.94 -5.75 -14.99
CA THR A 97 -5.24 -6.41 -14.98
C THR A 97 -5.33 -7.48 -13.89
N ALA A 98 -4.22 -8.12 -13.52
CA ALA A 98 -4.20 -9.11 -12.46
C ALA A 98 -4.44 -8.44 -11.10
N LEU A 99 -3.75 -7.32 -10.83
CA LEU A 99 -3.94 -6.57 -9.60
C LEU A 99 -5.35 -5.98 -9.49
N ILE A 100 -5.93 -5.51 -10.59
CA ILE A 100 -7.33 -5.07 -10.65
C ILE A 100 -8.28 -6.23 -10.33
N ALA A 101 -8.03 -7.42 -10.87
CA ALA A 101 -8.85 -8.59 -10.56
C ALA A 101 -8.77 -8.99 -9.07
N VAL A 102 -7.60 -8.82 -8.44
CA VAL A 102 -7.44 -9.00 -6.99
C VAL A 102 -8.30 -8.01 -6.20
N GLU A 103 -8.30 -6.73 -6.58
CA GLU A 103 -9.16 -5.71 -5.96
C GLU A 103 -10.64 -6.07 -6.08
N VAL A 104 -11.08 -6.48 -7.28
CA VAL A 104 -12.47 -6.88 -7.53
C VAL A 104 -12.89 -8.06 -6.64
N ARG A 105 -12.01 -9.05 -6.44
CA ARG A 105 -12.29 -10.18 -5.55
C ARG A 105 -12.35 -9.74 -4.08
N ALA A 106 -11.45 -8.87 -3.64
CA ALA A 106 -11.47 -8.34 -2.28
C ALA A 106 -12.74 -7.52 -2.00
N LYS A 107 -13.19 -6.74 -2.98
CA LYS A 107 -14.46 -6.00 -2.96
C LYS A 107 -15.66 -6.94 -2.81
N ALA A 108 -15.75 -7.94 -3.69
CA ALA A 108 -16.86 -8.90 -3.69
C ALA A 108 -16.95 -9.71 -2.38
N ALA A 109 -15.81 -9.96 -1.74
CA ALA A 109 -15.72 -10.66 -0.46
C ALA A 109 -15.86 -9.74 0.78
N GLY A 110 -16.04 -8.43 0.60
CA GLY A 110 -16.18 -7.48 1.70
C GLY A 110 -14.95 -7.43 2.63
N LEU A 111 -13.75 -7.63 2.09
CA LEU A 111 -12.52 -7.68 2.90
C LEU A 111 -12.03 -6.29 3.30
N GLY A 112 -11.53 -6.16 4.53
CA GLY A 112 -10.88 -4.94 4.99
C GLY A 112 -11.78 -3.71 4.83
N LEU A 113 -11.32 -2.70 4.09
CA LEU A 113 -12.06 -1.47 3.84
C LEU A 113 -13.34 -1.70 3.03
N TRP A 114 -13.46 -2.81 2.29
CA TRP A 114 -14.65 -3.16 1.50
C TRP A 114 -15.81 -3.68 2.34
N ALA A 115 -15.62 -3.89 3.65
CA ALA A 115 -16.72 -4.15 4.57
C ALA A 115 -17.59 -2.91 4.83
N ASP A 116 -17.05 -1.72 4.53
CA ASP A 116 -17.81 -0.48 4.55
C ASP A 116 -18.70 -0.40 3.30
N PRO A 117 -20.01 -0.08 3.42
CA PRO A 117 -20.88 0.14 2.27
C PRO A 117 -20.47 1.36 1.42
N HIS A 118 -19.75 2.33 1.98
CA HIS A 118 -19.32 3.57 1.30
C HIS A 118 -17.82 3.85 1.51
N PRO A 119 -16.93 2.96 1.04
CA PRO A 119 -15.49 3.15 1.24
C PRO A 119 -15.01 4.32 0.40
N ILE A 120 -14.38 5.31 1.06
CA ILE A 120 -13.82 6.49 0.38
C ILE A 120 -12.41 6.15 -0.10
N ALA A 121 -12.06 6.47 -1.36
CA ALA A 121 -10.70 6.26 -1.83
C ALA A 121 -9.73 7.32 -1.26
N PRO A 122 -8.43 7.02 -1.07
CA PRO A 122 -7.51 7.97 -0.43
C PRO A 122 -7.29 9.25 -1.23
N TRP A 123 -7.40 9.21 -2.56
CA TRP A 123 -7.34 10.41 -3.41
C TRP A 123 -8.59 11.29 -3.28
N GLU A 124 -9.76 10.70 -3.03
CA GLU A 124 -11.01 11.44 -2.76
C GLU A 124 -10.97 12.07 -1.38
N TRP A 125 -10.52 11.31 -0.38
CA TRP A 125 -10.31 11.82 0.99
C TRP A 125 -9.36 13.03 1.00
N ARG A 126 -8.27 12.99 0.22
CA ARG A 126 -7.33 14.11 0.10
C ARG A 126 -7.90 15.33 -0.63
N ALA A 127 -8.89 15.14 -1.49
CA ALA A 127 -9.54 16.22 -2.24
C ALA A 127 -10.71 16.86 -1.48
N GLY A 128 -11.23 16.18 -0.45
CA GLY A 128 -12.30 16.69 0.40
C GLY A 128 -11.89 17.90 1.25
N PRO A 129 -12.88 18.64 1.79
CA PRO A 129 -12.60 19.71 2.74
C PRO A 129 -11.88 19.15 3.96
N ARG A 130 -10.80 19.82 4.37
CA ARG A 130 -10.15 19.57 5.66
C ARG A 130 -10.95 20.36 6.70
N GLU A 131 -11.71 19.67 7.54
CA GLU A 131 -12.30 20.27 8.73
C GLU A 131 -11.22 20.73 9.72
#